data_AF-W1NJT2-F1
#
_entry.id   AF-W1NJT2-F1
#
_cell.length_a   1.000
_cell.length_b   1.000
_cell.length_c   1.000
_cell.angle_alpha   90.00
_cell.angle_beta   90.00
_cell.angle_gamma   90.00
#
_symmetry.space_group_name_H-M   'P 1'
#
loop_
_entity.id
_entity.type
_entity.pdbx_description
1 polymer ?
#
loop_
_entity_poly.entity_id
_entity_poly.type
_entity_poly.pdbx_seq_one_letter_code
_entity_poly.pdbx_strand_id
1 'polypeptide(L)' 'MGNILSIADSKDADAQTGVVDPRHIKMGSRKYYRYMDSLTTPPCTQGVAWNVVKK' A
#
# COMPACT_ATOMS: atom_id res chain seq x y z
N MET A 1 7.23 0.90 -15.18
CA MET A 1 6.28 0.43 -14.15
C MET A 1 6.33 -1.08 -14.16
N GLY A 2 7.29 -1.65 -13.43
CA GLY A 2 7.59 -3.10 -13.48
C GLY A 2 6.72 -3.89 -12.51
N ASN A 3 6.15 -4.99 -13.01
CA ASN A 3 5.83 -6.30 -12.38
C ASN A 3 5.40 -6.43 -10.90
N ILE A 4 5.10 -5.37 -10.15
CA ILE A 4 4.59 -5.50 -8.76
C ILE A 4 3.13 -5.96 -8.77
N LEU A 5 2.34 -5.56 -9.78
CA LEU A 5 0.93 -5.95 -9.85
C LEU A 5 0.74 -7.47 -9.99
N SER A 6 1.71 -8.19 -10.56
CA SER A 6 1.59 -9.64 -10.71
C SER A 6 1.74 -10.42 -9.40
N ILE A 7 2.12 -9.75 -8.30
CA ILE A 7 2.38 -10.40 -7.01
C ILE A 7 1.53 -9.87 -5.85
N ALA A 8 0.66 -8.90 -6.10
CA ALA A 8 -0.11 -8.22 -5.06
C ALA A 8 -1.07 -9.16 -4.30
N ASP A 9 -1.61 -10.17 -4.97
CA ASP A 9 -2.63 -11.08 -4.41
C ASP A 9 -2.07 -12.45 -4.00
N SER A 10 -0.81 -12.74 -4.33
CA SER A 10 -0.19 -14.02 -4.03
C SER A 10 0.49 -14.00 -2.66
N LYS A 11 0.08 -14.91 -1.78
CA LYS A 11 0.83 -15.21 -0.56
C LYS A 11 2.09 -16.00 -0.94
N ASP A 12 3.23 -15.57 -0.42
CA ASP A 12 4.54 -16.26 -0.54
C ASP A 12 5.10 -16.38 -1.96
N ALA A 13 4.66 -15.52 -2.89
CA ALA A 13 5.32 -15.42 -4.18
C ALA A 13 6.48 -14.43 -4.11
N ASP A 14 7.62 -14.86 -4.65
CA ASP A 14 8.78 -14.00 -4.88
C ASP A 14 8.89 -13.68 -6.37
N ALA A 15 8.96 -12.39 -6.70
CA ALA A 15 9.31 -11.94 -8.05
C ALA A 15 10.45 -10.93 -8.00
N GLN A 16 11.37 -11.05 -8.97
CA GLN A 16 12.40 -10.04 -9.18
C GLN A 16 11.78 -8.79 -9.82
N THR A 17 11.39 -7.83 -8.98
CA THR A 17 10.77 -6.57 -9.42
C THR A 17 11.80 -5.45 -9.71
N GLY A 18 13.08 -5.73 -9.48
CA GLY A 18 14.16 -4.75 -9.62
C GLY A 18 14.10 -3.63 -8.58
N VAL A 19 14.79 -2.52 -8.82
CA VAL A 19 14.73 -1.36 -7.92
C VAL A 19 13.44 -0.57 -8.18
N VAL A 20 12.61 -0.41 -7.15
CA VAL A 20 11.38 0.36 -7.19
C VAL A 20 11.55 1.58 -6.30
N ASP A 21 11.45 2.78 -6.87
CA ASP A 21 11.51 4.04 -6.13
C ASP A 21 10.09 4.53 -5.76
N PRO A 22 9.70 4.52 -4.46
CA PRO A 22 8.38 4.97 -4.01
C PRO A 22 8.08 6.44 -4.30
N ARG A 23 9.10 7.27 -4.55
CA ARG A 23 8.91 8.71 -4.85
C ARG A 23 8.21 8.97 -6.17
N HIS A 24 8.13 7.96 -7.04
CA HIS A 24 7.35 8.03 -8.28
C HIS A 24 5.83 7.93 -8.04
N ILE A 25 5.38 7.56 -6.84
CA ILE A 25 3.96 7.54 -6.49
C ILE A 25 3.48 8.99 -6.36
N LYS A 26 2.60 9.41 -7.28
CA LYS A 26 2.02 10.75 -7.29
C LYS A 26 0.94 10.86 -6.21
N MET A 27 1.30 11.33 -5.02
CA MET A 27 0.33 11.78 -4.02
C MET A 27 -0.21 13.16 -4.43
N GLY A 28 -1.45 13.22 -4.91
CA GLY A 28 -2.07 14.43 -5.47
C GLY A 28 -2.28 15.58 -4.48
N SER A 29 -2.09 15.34 -3.17
CA SER A 29 -2.28 16.32 -2.11
C SER A 29 -1.45 15.97 -0.88
N ARG A 30 -1.24 16.97 -0.02
CA ARG A 30 -0.72 16.80 1.34
C ARG A 30 -1.82 16.72 2.40
N LYS A 31 -3.08 16.99 2.02
CA LYS A 31 -4.23 16.83 2.90
C LYS A 31 -4.63 15.36 2.92
N TYR A 32 -4.89 14.81 4.10
CA TYR A 32 -5.32 13.43 4.27
C TYR A 32 -6.31 13.32 5.41
N TYR A 33 -7.15 12.29 5.35
CA TYR A 33 -7.96 11.85 6.48
C TYR A 33 -7.15 10.84 7.29
N ARG A 34 -7.19 10.95 8.62
CA ARG A 34 -6.49 10.03 9.51
C ARG A 34 -7.46 9.36 10.46
N TYR A 35 -7.37 8.05 10.57
CA TYR A 35 -8.17 7.26 11.50
C TYR A 35 -7.42 6.00 11.95
N MET A 36 -7.84 5.44 13.08
CA MET A 36 -7.33 4.16 13.59
C MET A 36 -8.34 3.08 13.23
N ASP A 37 -7.88 1.98 12.62
CA ASP A 37 -8.72 0.86 12.21
C ASP A 37 -7.89 -0.44 12.15
N SER A 38 -8.28 -1.34 11.25
CA SER A 38 -7.77 -2.68 11.07
C SER A 38 -7.11 -2.88 9.70
N LEU A 39 -6.39 -4.00 9.56
CA LEU A 39 -5.94 -4.49 8.26
C LEU A 39 -7.13 -4.95 7.41
N THR A 40 -7.10 -4.69 6.11
CA THR A 40 -8.16 -5.07 5.17
C THR A 40 -8.04 -6.50 4.65
N THR A 41 -7.02 -7.24 5.10
CA THR A 41 -6.77 -8.63 4.74
C THR A 41 -6.69 -9.45 6.03
N PRO A 42 -7.23 -10.69 6.07
CA PRO A 42 -7.11 -11.57 7.23
C PRO A 42 -5.66 -11.67 7.72
N PRO A 43 -5.41 -11.54 9.03
CA PRO A 43 -6.35 -11.71 10.15
C PRO A 43 -7.09 -10.44 10.63
N CYS A 44 -7.10 -9.35 9.84
CA CYS A 44 -7.85 -8.13 10.15
C CYS A 44 -7.45 -7.47 11.49
N THR A 45 -6.17 -7.52 11.84
CA THR A 45 -5.65 -7.00 13.11
C THR A 45 -5.92 -5.50 13.25
N GLN A 46 -6.43 -5.09 14.41
CA GLN A 46 -6.72 -3.69 14.76
C GLN A 46 -5.45 -2.90 15.16
N GLY A 47 -5.58 -1.58 15.26
CA GLY A 47 -4.51 -0.68 15.72
C GLY A 47 -3.68 -0.07 14.58
N VAL A 48 -4.17 -0.13 13.35
CA VAL A 48 -3.52 0.44 12.16
C VAL A 48 -3.91 1.90 12.00
N ALA A 49 -2.92 2.78 11.91
CA ALA A 49 -3.13 4.19 11.58
C ALA A 49 -3.21 4.38 10.06
N TRP A 50 -4.43 4.62 9.56
CA TRP A 50 -4.66 4.90 8.15
C TRP A 50 -4.53 6.39 7.85
N ASN A 51 -3.75 6.74 6.82
CA ASN A 51 -3.69 8.09 6.24
C ASN A 51 -4.16 8.02 4.78
N VAL A 52 -5.40 8.46 4.53
CA VAL A 52 -6.00 8.44 3.19
C VAL A 52 -5.86 9.82 2.55
N VAL A 53 -5.01 9.92 1.54
CA VAL A 53 -4.74 11.18 0.83
C VAL A 53 -6.02 11.69 0.16
N LYS A 54 -6.37 12.94 0.43
CA LYS A 54 -7.50 13.63 -0.23
C LYS A 54 -7.08 14.00 -1.65
N LYS A 55 -7.85 13.58 -2.65
CA LYS A 55 -7.58 13.94 -4.05
C LYS A 55 -7.77 15.43 -4.30
#